data_AF-A0A8X6TVE6-F1
#
_entry.id   AF-A0A8X6TVE6-F1
#
_cell.length_a   1.000
_cell.length_b   1.000
_cell.length_c   1.000
_cell.angle_alpha   90.00
_cell.angle_beta   90.00
_cell.angle_gamma   90.00
#
_symmetry.space_group_name_H-M   'P 1'
#
loop_
_entity.id
_entity.type
_entity.pdbx_description
1 polymer ?
#
loop_
_entity_poly.entity_id
_entity_poly.type
_entity_poly.pdbx_seq_one_letter_code
_entity_poly.pdbx_strand_id
1 'polypeptide(L)'
;TVKKAFDKQSLKNMFEDVTDKSSRLVERLKMVAEKGKLINVKRAFGTFTMDVIVKACFDTDIDAINNPDNKYMEYGSRIFCRGDELGEKFVFQ
;
A
#
# COMPACT_ATOMS: atom_id res chain seq x y z
N THR A 1 -23.83 7.87 4.50
CA THR A 1 -23.90 8.16 3.06
C THR A 1 -22.50 8.30 2.49
N VAL A 2 -22.23 7.70 1.33
CA VAL A 2 -20.92 7.75 0.64
C VAL A 2 -20.43 9.19 0.45
N LYS A 3 -21.33 10.16 0.22
CA LYS A 3 -21.02 11.59 0.14
C LYS A 3 -20.25 12.14 1.36
N LYS A 4 -20.58 11.69 2.57
CA LYS A 4 -19.90 12.13 3.79
C LYS A 4 -18.47 11.59 3.85
N ALA A 5 -18.25 10.36 3.38
CA ALA A 5 -16.92 9.72 3.37
C ALA A 5 -15.91 10.44 2.46
N PHE A 6 -16.38 11.20 1.47
CA PHE A 6 -15.55 11.98 0.55
C PHE A 6 -15.80 13.48 0.66
N ASP A 7 -16.23 13.96 1.83
CA ASP A 7 -16.29 15.40 2.09
C ASP A 7 -14.88 15.98 2.30
N LYS A 8 -14.77 17.32 2.27
CA LYS A 8 -13.47 18.01 2.37
C LYS A 8 -12.71 17.62 3.64
N GLN A 9 -13.40 17.46 4.77
CA GLN A 9 -12.76 17.13 6.03
C GLN A 9 -12.26 15.68 6.04
N SER A 10 -13.06 14.75 5.55
CA SER A 10 -12.69 13.34 5.44
C SER A 10 -11.50 13.15 4.50
N LEU A 11 -11.49 13.84 3.35
CA LEU A 11 -10.35 13.84 2.43
C LEU A 11 -9.09 14.43 3.05
N LYS A 12 -9.22 15.51 3.85
CA LYS A 12 -8.08 16.09 4.56
C LYS A 12 -7.47 15.09 5.55
N ASN A 13 -8.30 14.39 6.32
CA ASN A 13 -7.83 13.36 7.25
C ASN A 13 -7.11 12.22 6.50
N MET A 14 -7.70 11.73 5.41
CA MET A 14 -7.06 10.69 4.57
C MET A 14 -5.73 11.17 3.98
N PHE A 15 -5.60 12.44 3.63
CA PHE A 15 -4.35 13.00 3.10
C PHE A 15 -3.22 13.00 4.13
N GLU A 16 -3.54 13.26 5.41
CA GLU A 16 -2.59 13.15 6.51
C GLU A 16 -2.09 11.70 6.64
N ASP A 17 -2.98 10.72 6.62
CA ASP A 17 -2.62 9.29 6.64
C ASP A 17 -1.77 8.91 5.41
N VAL A 18 -2.16 9.33 4.21
CA VAL A 18 -1.38 9.09 2.98
C VAL A 18 0.05 9.63 3.11
N THR A 19 0.21 10.81 3.70
CA THR A 19 1.51 11.46 3.86
C THR A 19 2.40 10.70 4.85
N ASP A 20 1.84 10.25 5.98
CA ASP A 20 2.54 9.41 6.96
C ASP A 20 3.04 8.10 6.31
N LYS A 21 2.11 7.35 5.68
CA LYS A 21 2.42 6.08 5.03
C LYS A 21 3.40 6.24 3.87
N SER A 22 3.35 7.37 3.17
CA SER A 22 4.31 7.68 2.09
C SER A 22 5.73 7.84 2.63
N SER A 23 5.89 8.49 3.78
CA SER A 23 7.21 8.64 4.42
C SER A 23 7.82 7.28 4.76
N ARG A 24 7.01 6.36 5.29
CA ARG A 24 7.42 4.96 5.57
C ARG A 24 7.78 4.19 4.31
N LEU A 25 7.01 4.37 3.23
CA LEU A 25 7.35 3.76 1.93
C LEU A 25 8.71 4.27 1.43
N VAL A 26 8.95 5.59 1.48
CA VAL A 26 10.22 6.19 1.05
C VAL A 26 11.40 5.65 1.86
N GLU A 27 11.25 5.54 3.18
CA GLU A 27 12.28 4.97 4.05
C GLU A 27 12.58 3.51 3.67
N ARG A 28 11.55 2.70 3.43
CA ARG A 28 11.72 1.33 2.96
C ARG A 28 12.43 1.25 1.61
N LEU A 29 12.04 2.08 0.65
CA LEU A 29 12.69 2.11 -0.67
C LEU A 29 14.16 2.49 -0.57
N LYS A 30 14.52 3.47 0.27
CA LYS A 30 15.92 3.84 0.55
C LYS A 30 16.71 2.65 1.10
N MET A 31 16.20 1.97 2.13
CA MET A 31 16.85 0.80 2.73
C MET A 31 17.07 -0.34 1.72
N VAL A 32 16.16 -0.52 0.76
CA VAL A 32 16.30 -1.56 -0.27
C VAL A 32 17.31 -1.13 -1.35
N ALA A 33 17.31 0.16 -1.73
CA ALA A 33 18.27 0.74 -2.67
C ALA A 33 19.71 0.68 -2.14
N GLU A 34 19.92 1.01 -0.86
CA GLU A 34 21.24 0.91 -0.20
C GLU A 34 21.79 -0.53 -0.22
N LYS A 35 20.91 -1.52 -0.17
CA LYS A 35 21.27 -2.94 -0.25
C LYS A 35 21.46 -3.44 -1.68
N GLY A 36 21.29 -2.58 -2.69
CA GLY A 36 21.39 -2.94 -4.10
C GLY A 36 20.35 -3.98 -4.55
N LYS A 37 19.22 -4.09 -3.85
CA LYS A 37 18.20 -5.10 -4.12
C LYS A 37 17.15 -4.59 -5.10
N LEU A 38 16.67 -5.48 -5.96
CA LEU A 38 15.53 -5.18 -6.85
C LEU A 38 14.24 -5.03 -6.03
N ILE A 39 13.39 -4.09 -6.46
CA ILE A 39 12.09 -3.83 -5.86
C ILE A 39 10.98 -4.28 -6.80
N ASN A 40 10.09 -5.12 -6.29
CA ASN A 40 8.80 -5.35 -6.94
C ASN A 40 7.90 -4.15 -6.65
N VAL A 41 7.84 -3.22 -7.60
CA VAL A 41 7.08 -1.95 -7.50
C VAL A 41 5.61 -2.22 -7.22
N LYS A 42 5.02 -3.19 -7.90
CA LYS A 42 3.61 -3.57 -7.71
C LYS A 42 3.33 -4.01 -6.28
N ARG A 43 4.19 -4.86 -5.71
CA ARG A 43 4.06 -5.30 -4.32
C ARG A 43 4.26 -4.14 -3.35
N ALA A 44 5.25 -3.27 -3.59
CA ALA A 44 5.54 -2.12 -2.72
C ALA A 44 4.36 -1.14 -2.66
N PHE A 45 3.84 -0.72 -3.82
CA PHE A 45 2.67 0.15 -3.87
C PHE A 45 1.39 -0.55 -3.42
N GLY A 46 1.23 -1.85 -3.69
CA GLY A 46 0.11 -2.64 -3.16
C GLY A 46 0.06 -2.64 -1.63
N THR A 47 1.21 -2.84 -0.98
CA THR A 47 1.29 -2.76 0.49
C THR A 47 0.97 -1.36 1.02
N PHE A 48 1.46 -0.32 0.36
CA PHE A 48 1.17 1.07 0.73
C PHE A 48 -0.33 1.41 0.58
N THR A 49 -0.94 1.06 -0.56
CA THR A 49 -2.35 1.31 -0.82
C THR A 49 -3.24 0.58 0.19
N MET A 50 -2.91 -0.66 0.54
CA MET A 50 -3.67 -1.40 1.54
C MET A 50 -3.57 -0.75 2.92
N ASP A 51 -2.38 -0.27 3.30
CA ASP A 51 -2.16 0.42 4.58
C ASP A 51 -3.02 1.68 4.70
N VAL A 52 -3.06 2.50 3.64
CA VAL A 52 -3.90 3.70 3.56
C VAL A 52 -5.39 3.35 3.61
N ILE A 53 -5.85 2.34 2.85
CA ILE A 53 -7.27 1.94 2.84
C ILE A 53 -7.69 1.41 4.20
N VAL A 54 -6.86 0.58 4.84
CA VAL A 54 -7.22 -0.01 6.14
C VAL A 54 -7.31 1.06 7.22
N LYS A 55 -6.39 2.02 7.20
CA LYS A 55 -6.45 3.18 8.09
C LYS A 55 -7.68 4.05 7.79
N ALA A 56 -7.93 4.41 6.53
CA ALA A 56 -9.02 5.32 6.19
C ALA A 56 -10.43 4.72 6.36
N CYS A 57 -10.61 3.42 6.07
CA CYS A 57 -11.92 2.78 6.07
C CYS A 57 -12.27 2.08 7.38
N PHE A 58 -11.27 1.58 8.10
CA PHE A 58 -11.45 0.77 9.31
C PHE A 58 -10.78 1.37 10.55
N ASP A 59 -10.18 2.57 10.43
CA ASP A 59 -9.40 3.26 11.48
C ASP A 59 -8.33 2.37 12.14
N THR A 60 -7.89 1.34 11.41
CA THR A 60 -6.92 0.36 11.90
C THR A 60 -5.56 0.71 11.34
N ASP A 61 -4.58 0.92 12.22
CA ASP A 61 -3.21 1.17 11.79
C ASP A 61 -2.48 -0.17 11.60
N ILE A 62 -2.08 -0.45 10.37
CA ILE A 62 -1.26 -1.62 10.05
C ILE A 62 0.12 -1.18 9.58
N ASP A 63 1.05 -2.12 9.50
CA ASP A 63 2.35 -1.89 8.89
C ASP A 63 2.56 -2.83 7.71
N ALA A 64 1.67 -2.72 6.71
CA ALA A 64 1.77 -3.58 5.53
C ALA A 64 3.04 -3.30 4.72
N ILE A 65 3.57 -2.09 4.79
CA ILE A 65 4.79 -1.67 4.10
C ILE A 65 5.98 -2.49 4.60
N ASN A 66 6.19 -2.62 5.91
CA ASN A 66 7.30 -3.42 6.45
C ASN A 66 6.93 -4.89 6.70
N ASN A 67 5.68 -5.17 7.06
CA ASN A 67 5.13 -6.48 7.38
C ASN A 67 3.99 -6.85 6.40
N PRO A 68 4.33 -7.27 5.17
CA PRO A 68 3.36 -7.53 4.11
C PRO A 68 2.47 -8.76 4.37
N ASP A 69 2.87 -9.64 5.30
CA ASP A 69 2.16 -10.88 5.61
C ASP A 69 1.08 -10.64 6.67
N ASN A 70 0.08 -9.83 6.28
CA ASN A 70 -1.09 -9.56 7.12
C ASN A 70 -2.39 -10.01 6.41
N LYS A 71 -3.42 -10.31 7.21
CA LYS A 71 -4.71 -10.82 6.71
C LYS A 71 -5.37 -9.84 5.73
N TYR A 72 -5.16 -8.54 5.90
CA TYR A 72 -5.71 -7.52 5.00
C TYR A 72 -5.11 -7.63 3.61
N MET A 73 -3.80 -7.85 3.48
CA MET A 73 -3.14 -8.09 2.18
C MET A 73 -3.64 -9.35 1.49
N GLU A 74 -3.92 -10.43 2.24
CA GLU A 74 -4.52 -11.65 1.70
C GLU A 74 -5.92 -11.38 1.11
N TYR A 75 -6.80 -10.72 1.87
CA TYR A 75 -8.13 -10.36 1.40
C TYR A 75 -8.08 -9.36 0.25
N GLY A 76 -7.21 -8.36 0.35
CA GLY A 76 -6.99 -7.35 -0.68
C GLY A 76 -6.55 -7.98 -1.99
N SER A 77 -5.59 -8.90 -1.96
CA SER A 77 -5.13 -9.63 -3.16
C SER A 77 -6.28 -10.40 -3.83
N ARG A 78 -7.15 -11.06 -3.05
CA ARG A 78 -8.32 -11.77 -3.62
C ARG A 78 -9.33 -10.86 -4.33
N ILE A 79 -9.41 -9.60 -3.92
CA ILE A 79 -10.36 -8.62 -4.44
C ILE A 79 -9.73 -7.83 -5.61
N PHE A 80 -8.50 -7.36 -5.44
CA PHE A 80 -7.83 -6.41 -6.32
C PHE A 80 -6.85 -7.06 -7.30
N CYS A 81 -6.30 -8.25 -7.00
CA CYS A 81 -5.24 -8.90 -7.80
C CYS A 81 -5.73 -10.08 -8.65
N ARG A 82 -7.03 -10.13 -9.01
CA ARG A 82 -7.66 -11.22 -9.78
C ARG A 82 -7.07 -11.50 -11.18
N GLY A 83 -6.12 -10.70 -11.67
CA GLY A 83 -5.48 -10.87 -12.99
C GLY A 83 -3.95 -10.87 -12.98
N ASP A 84 -3.33 -11.07 -11.82
CA ASP A 84 -1.90 -10.77 -11.61
C ASP A 84 -0.92 -11.88 -12.00
N GLU A 85 -1.39 -12.99 -12.58
CA GLU A 85 -0.55 -14.10 -13.06
C GLU A 85 0.36 -13.74 -14.25
N LEU A 86 0.15 -12.57 -14.88
CA LEU A 86 0.93 -12.11 -16.05
C LEU A 86 2.13 -11.22 -15.71
N GLY A 87 2.40 -10.93 -14.43
CA GLY A 87 3.41 -9.95 -13.99
C GLY A 87 4.85 -10.46 -13.87
N GLU A 88 5.10 -11.77 -13.92
CA GLU A 88 6.46 -12.32 -13.73
C GLU A 88 7.36 -12.20 -14.98
N LYS A 89 6.87 -11.67 -16.10
CA LYS A 89 7.61 -11.60 -17.38
C LYS A 89 8.34 -10.29 -17.67
N PHE A 90 8.42 -9.34 -16.75
CA PHE A 90 9.32 -8.18 -16.90
C PHE A 90 10.60 -8.38 -16.11
N VAL A 91 11.32 -9.46 -16.43
CA VAL A 91 12.76 -9.55 -16.19
C VAL A 91 13.41 -8.89 -17.40
N PHE A 92 14.02 -7.72 -17.21
CA PHE A 92 14.96 -7.19 -18.20
C PHE A 92 16.14 -8.15 -18.26
N GLN A 93 16.19 -8.94 -19.32
CA GLN A 93 17.35 -9.71 -19.74
C GLN A 93 18.05 -8.96 -20.88
#